data_AF-A0JHL5-F1
#
_entry.id   AF-A0JHL5-F1
#
_cell.length_a   1.000
_cell.length_b   1.000
_cell.length_c   1.000
_cell.angle_alpha   90.00
_cell.angle_beta   90.00
_cell.angle_gamma   90.00
#
_symmetry.space_group_name_H-M   'P 1'
#
loop_
_entity.id
_entity.type
_entity.pdbx_description
1 polymer ?
#
loop_
_entity_poly.entity_id
_entity_poly.type
_entity_poly.pdbx_seq_one_letter_code
_entity_poly.pdbx_strand_id
1 'polypeptide(L)'
;LPFGAVVAVMALMVGEWINRYLNFWGWTYFPVNFVFPSNLIPGAIVLDVVLMMSGSFILTAVVGGLAYGLLFYPGNWPIIAPLHVPVEYNGMMFTLADLQGYHYVRTGTPEYIRMVEKGTLRTFGKDVAP
;
A
#
# COMPACT_ATOMS: atom_id res chain seq x y z
N LEU A 1 8.54 -18.49 -19.55
CA LEU A 1 7.49 -17.49 -19.84
C LEU A 1 7.70 -16.30 -18.90
N PRO A 2 7.89 -15.07 -19.39
CA PRO A 2 8.32 -13.91 -18.59
C PRO A 2 7.14 -13.15 -17.96
N PHE A 3 6.34 -13.82 -17.13
CA PHE A 3 5.18 -13.22 -16.45
C PHE A 3 4.94 -13.79 -15.05
N GLY A 4 5.98 -14.37 -14.44
CA GLY A 4 5.84 -15.09 -13.17
C GLY A 4 5.42 -14.18 -12.03
N ALA A 5 6.06 -13.01 -11.90
CA ALA A 5 5.75 -12.04 -10.86
C ALA A 5 4.37 -11.41 -11.09
N VAL A 6 4.05 -11.03 -12.32
CA VAL A 6 2.77 -10.41 -12.67
C VAL A 6 1.60 -11.37 -12.42
N VAL A 7 1.70 -12.65 -12.78
CA VAL A 7 0.62 -13.62 -12.53
C VAL A 7 0.38 -13.80 -11.02
N ALA A 8 1.45 -13.92 -10.22
CA ALA A 8 1.32 -14.05 -8.77
C ALA A 8 0.67 -12.80 -8.13
N VAL A 9 1.12 -11.60 -8.53
CA VAL A 9 0.56 -10.33 -8.03
C VAL A 9 -0.88 -10.12 -8.48
N MET A 10 -1.21 -10.46 -9.72
CA MET A 10 -2.59 -10.37 -10.22
C MET A 10 -3.52 -11.31 -9.45
N ALA A 11 -3.09 -12.55 -9.17
CA ALA A 11 -3.88 -13.48 -8.38
C ALA A 11 -4.14 -12.94 -6.96
N LEU A 12 -3.09 -12.40 -6.31
CA LEU A 12 -3.22 -11.76 -5.00
C LEU A 12 -4.21 -10.59 -5.04
N MET A 13 -4.01 -9.64 -5.95
CA MET A 13 -4.85 -8.44 -6.03
C MET A 13 -6.30 -8.76 -6.37
N VAL A 14 -6.55 -9.72 -7.25
CA VAL A 14 -7.93 -10.18 -7.54
C VAL A 14 -8.56 -10.78 -6.28
N GLY A 15 -7.84 -11.64 -5.56
CA GLY A 15 -8.32 -12.21 -4.30
C GLY A 15 -8.60 -11.14 -3.24
N GLU A 16 -7.71 -10.16 -3.11
CA GLU A 16 -7.90 -9.03 -2.21
C GLU A 16 -9.13 -8.21 -2.60
N TRP A 17 -9.25 -7.78 -3.86
CA TRP A 17 -10.37 -6.99 -4.32
C TRP A 17 -11.71 -7.70 -4.15
N ILE A 18 -11.79 -9.00 -4.45
CA ILE A 18 -12.99 -9.81 -4.19
C ILE A 18 -13.36 -9.74 -2.70
N ASN A 19 -12.39 -9.95 -1.81
CA ASN A 19 -12.63 -9.91 -0.38
C ASN A 19 -13.01 -8.51 0.12
N ARG A 20 -12.37 -7.45 -0.39
CA ARG A 20 -12.66 -6.06 0.00
C ARG A 20 -14.08 -5.65 -0.42
N TYR A 21 -14.51 -6.02 -1.63
CA TYR A 21 -15.84 -5.68 -2.11
C TYR A 21 -16.94 -6.52 -1.49
N LEU A 22 -16.78 -7.85 -1.45
CA LEU A 22 -17.87 -8.73 -1.00
C LEU A 22 -17.99 -8.79 0.53
N ASN A 23 -16.87 -8.81 1.26
CA ASN A 23 -16.90 -8.97 2.72
C ASN A 23 -16.75 -7.62 3.44
N PHE A 24 -15.68 -6.87 3.20
CA PHE A 24 -15.46 -5.61 3.93
C PHE A 24 -16.54 -4.58 3.63
N TRP A 25 -16.83 -4.35 2.35
CA TRP A 25 -17.91 -3.45 1.96
C TRP A 25 -19.28 -4.15 1.97
N GLY A 26 -19.42 -5.26 1.26
CA GLY A 26 -20.73 -5.89 1.03
C GLY A 26 -21.39 -6.47 2.29
N TRP A 27 -20.61 -7.01 3.23
CA TRP A 27 -21.14 -7.62 4.45
C TRP A 27 -20.96 -6.74 5.70
N THR A 28 -19.82 -6.06 5.83
CA THR A 28 -19.48 -5.27 7.03
C THR A 28 -19.53 -3.75 6.83
N TYR A 29 -19.90 -3.29 5.63
CA TYR A 29 -20.19 -1.90 5.30
C TYR A 29 -19.03 -0.90 5.50
N PHE A 30 -17.79 -1.38 5.49
CA PHE A 30 -16.62 -0.50 5.47
C PHE A 30 -16.42 0.09 4.07
N PRO A 31 -16.25 1.41 3.93
CA PRO A 31 -16.07 2.05 2.63
C PRO A 31 -14.89 1.49 1.85
N VAL A 32 -15.06 1.30 0.55
CA VAL A 32 -14.00 0.75 -0.32
C VAL A 32 -12.75 1.64 -0.33
N ASN A 33 -12.93 2.96 -0.26
CA ASN A 33 -11.82 3.93 -0.15
C ASN A 33 -11.11 3.92 1.21
N PHE A 34 -11.53 3.08 2.17
CA PHE A 34 -10.83 2.85 3.43
C PHE A 34 -10.12 1.48 3.47
N VAL A 35 -10.65 0.49 2.77
CA VAL A 35 -10.17 -0.91 2.83
C VAL A 35 -9.47 -1.40 1.55
N PHE A 36 -9.17 -0.50 0.61
CA PHE A 36 -8.54 -0.86 -0.67
C PHE A 36 -7.15 -1.50 -0.47
N PRO A 37 -6.76 -2.44 -1.37
CA PRO A 37 -5.44 -3.08 -1.32
C PRO A 37 -4.33 -2.15 -1.82
N SER A 38 -3.08 -2.53 -1.53
CA SER A 38 -1.91 -1.86 -2.11
C SER A 38 -1.70 -2.25 -3.59
N ASN A 39 -1.17 -1.33 -4.37
CA ASN A 39 -0.78 -1.56 -5.76
C ASN A 39 0.62 -2.17 -5.84
N LEU A 40 0.71 -3.40 -6.36
CA LEU A 40 1.97 -4.15 -6.50
C LEU A 40 2.38 -4.36 -7.97
N ILE A 41 1.53 -3.95 -8.92
CA ILE A 41 1.70 -4.23 -10.36
C ILE A 41 2.98 -3.59 -10.94
N PRO A 42 3.32 -2.31 -10.67
CA PRO A 42 4.49 -1.69 -11.28
C PRO A 42 5.79 -2.44 -10.97
N GLY A 43 5.99 -2.82 -9.70
CA GLY A 43 7.15 -3.61 -9.29
C GLY A 43 7.18 -4.99 -9.94
N ALA A 44 6.03 -5.67 -10.03
CA ALA A 44 5.93 -6.99 -10.65
C ALA A 44 6.31 -6.98 -12.13
N ILE A 45 5.84 -5.98 -12.88
CA ILE A 45 6.18 -5.81 -14.31
C ILE A 45 7.69 -5.62 -14.46
N VAL A 46 8.29 -4.72 -13.68
CA VAL A 46 9.74 -4.45 -13.78
C VAL A 46 10.55 -5.69 -13.40
N LEU A 47 10.12 -6.46 -12.40
CA LEU A 47 10.80 -7.70 -12.00
C LEU A 47 10.79 -8.75 -13.13
N ASP A 48 9.64 -8.96 -13.77
CA ASP A 48 9.53 -9.88 -14.91
C ASP A 48 10.34 -9.39 -16.13
N VAL A 49 10.35 -8.07 -16.41
CA VAL A 49 11.11 -7.48 -17.52
C VAL A 49 12.62 -7.62 -17.29
N VAL A 50 13.10 -7.35 -16.07
CA VAL A 50 14.53 -7.51 -15.72
C VAL A 50 14.96 -8.97 -15.88
N LEU A 51 14.13 -9.93 -15.44
CA LEU A 51 14.42 -11.34 -15.61
C LEU A 51 14.41 -11.76 -17.08
N MET A 52 13.46 -11.24 -17.87
CA MET A 52 13.35 -11.51 -19.29
C MET A 52 14.56 -10.99 -20.07
N MET A 53 15.02 -9.77 -19.78
CA MET A 53 16.12 -9.13 -20.50
C MET A 53 17.49 -9.69 -20.10
N SER A 54 17.70 -9.97 -18.81
CA SER A 54 19.00 -10.43 -18.31
C SER A 54 19.18 -11.95 -18.36
N GLY A 55 18.09 -12.73 -18.31
CA GLY A 55 18.15 -14.19 -18.20
C GLY A 55 18.79 -14.70 -16.90
N SER A 56 19.06 -13.83 -15.92
CA SER A 56 19.81 -14.15 -14.71
C SER A 56 19.01 -13.86 -13.45
N PHE A 57 18.78 -14.90 -12.65
CA PHE A 57 18.12 -14.76 -11.35
C PHE A 57 18.92 -13.89 -10.36
N ILE A 58 20.25 -13.94 -10.42
CA ILE A 58 21.10 -13.13 -9.52
C ILE A 58 20.93 -11.65 -9.85
N LEU A 59 20.92 -11.29 -11.14
CA LEU A 59 20.73 -9.91 -11.57
C LEU A 59 19.33 -9.42 -11.20
N THR A 60 18.30 -10.23 -11.43
CA THR A 60 16.92 -9.91 -11.01
C THR A 60 16.79 -9.75 -9.50
N ALA A 61 17.47 -10.57 -8.69
CA ALA A 61 17.43 -10.43 -7.24
C ALA A 61 17.99 -9.08 -6.77
N VAL A 62 19.07 -8.62 -7.40
CA VAL A 62 19.69 -7.32 -7.06
C VAL A 62 18.89 -6.17 -7.67
N VAL A 63 18.84 -6.07 -9.00
CA VAL A 63 18.26 -4.91 -9.69
C VAL A 63 16.74 -4.94 -9.65
N GLY A 64 16.14 -6.10 -9.92
CA GLY A 64 14.68 -6.27 -9.87
C GLY A 64 14.15 -6.14 -8.44
N GLY A 65 14.86 -6.69 -7.45
CA GLY A 65 14.51 -6.54 -6.03
C GLY A 65 14.55 -5.08 -5.55
N LEU A 66 15.64 -4.36 -5.87
CA LEU A 66 15.76 -2.94 -5.55
C LEU A 66 14.67 -2.11 -6.25
N ALA A 67 14.45 -2.34 -7.55
CA ALA A 67 13.43 -1.65 -8.31
C ALA A 67 12.01 -1.92 -7.75
N TYR A 68 11.73 -3.16 -7.34
CA TYR A 68 10.44 -3.52 -6.76
C TYR A 68 10.17 -2.71 -5.47
N GLY A 69 11.16 -2.62 -4.58
CA GLY A 69 11.04 -1.83 -3.34
C GLY A 69 10.87 -0.34 -3.60
N LEU A 70 11.69 0.23 -4.49
CA LEU A 70 11.65 1.67 -4.80
C LEU A 70 10.37 2.10 -5.52
N LEU A 71 9.79 1.23 -6.35
CA LEU A 71 8.55 1.53 -7.08
C LEU A 71 7.29 1.38 -6.24
N PHE A 72 7.38 0.78 -5.04
CA PHE A 72 6.21 0.52 -4.21
C PHE A 72 5.51 1.81 -3.77
N TYR A 73 6.22 2.73 -3.12
CA TYR A 73 5.61 3.97 -2.63
C TYR A 73 5.15 4.89 -3.78
N PRO A 74 5.97 5.17 -4.82
CA PRO A 74 5.52 5.94 -5.98
C PRO A 74 4.33 5.33 -6.71
N GLY A 75 4.25 4.00 -6.80
CA GLY A 75 3.14 3.29 -7.44
C GLY A 75 1.82 3.34 -6.65
N ASN A 76 1.88 3.62 -5.34
CA ASN A 76 0.73 3.76 -4.46
C ASN A 76 0.35 5.22 -4.20
N TRP A 77 1.32 6.14 -4.28
CA TRP A 77 1.14 7.55 -3.96
C TRP A 77 -0.07 8.21 -4.64
N PRO A 78 -0.32 8.02 -5.96
CA PRO A 78 -1.48 8.64 -6.63
C PRO A 78 -2.84 8.23 -6.03
N ILE A 79 -2.92 7.05 -5.40
CA ILE A 79 -4.15 6.53 -4.79
C ILE A 79 -4.31 7.10 -3.38
N ILE A 80 -3.21 7.16 -2.60
CA ILE A 80 -3.26 7.52 -1.18
C ILE A 80 -3.07 9.02 -0.92
N ALA A 81 -2.48 9.78 -1.85
CA ALA A 81 -2.21 11.21 -1.67
C ALA A 81 -3.45 12.04 -1.31
N PRO A 82 -4.64 11.83 -1.93
CA PRO A 82 -5.85 12.55 -1.54
C PRO A 82 -6.24 12.32 -0.08
N LEU A 83 -5.91 11.17 0.51
CA LEU A 83 -6.22 10.84 1.91
C LEU A 83 -5.25 11.46 2.92
N HIS A 84 -4.12 12.01 2.46
CA HIS A 84 -3.13 12.67 3.31
C HIS A 84 -3.35 14.18 3.44
N VAL A 85 -4.43 14.71 2.87
CA VAL A 85 -4.82 16.11 3.04
C VAL A 85 -5.17 16.36 4.51
N PRO A 86 -4.60 17.40 5.15
CA PRO A 86 -4.89 17.72 6.54
C PRO A 86 -6.29 18.32 6.68
N VAL A 87 -6.98 17.96 7.76
CA VAL A 87 -8.30 18.46 8.15
C VAL A 87 -8.27 18.78 9.64
N GLU A 88 -8.86 19.91 10.01
CA GLU A 88 -9.14 20.22 11.41
C GLU A 88 -10.44 19.56 11.84
N TYR A 89 -10.39 18.71 12.86
CA TYR A 89 -11.55 18.04 13.43
C TYR A 89 -11.53 18.20 14.94
N ASN A 90 -12.56 18.87 15.50
CA ASN A 90 -12.69 19.18 16.93
C ASN A 90 -11.42 19.84 17.52
N GLY A 91 -10.79 20.77 16.79
CA GLY A 91 -9.60 21.51 17.23
C GLY A 91 -8.28 20.74 17.15
N MET A 92 -8.27 19.53 16.57
CA MET A 92 -7.06 18.75 16.31
C MET A 92 -6.86 18.55 14.81
N MET A 93 -5.60 18.46 14.38
CA MET A 93 -5.26 18.16 12.98
C MET A 93 -5.25 16.64 12.78
N PHE A 94 -6.01 16.19 11.78
CA PHE A 94 -6.05 14.81 11.30
C PHE A 94 -5.74 14.78 9.80
N THR A 95 -5.29 13.64 9.28
CA THR A 95 -5.42 13.37 7.85
C THR A 95 -6.82 12.83 7.54
N LEU A 96 -7.27 12.93 6.28
CA LEU A 96 -8.51 12.26 5.87
C LEU A 96 -8.47 10.74 6.13
N ALA A 97 -7.31 10.10 5.98
CA ALA A 97 -7.13 8.68 6.31
C ALA A 97 -7.37 8.38 7.81
N ASP A 98 -6.85 9.23 8.69
CA ASP A 98 -7.07 9.07 10.13
C ASP A 98 -8.53 9.31 10.51
N LEU A 99 -9.18 10.29 9.87
CA LEU A 99 -10.59 10.59 10.06
C LEU A 99 -11.49 9.42 9.62
N GLN A 100 -11.17 8.75 8.51
CA GLN A 100 -11.86 7.52 8.11
C GLN A 100 -11.73 6.43 9.18
N GLY A 101 -10.51 6.21 9.71
CA GLY A 101 -10.27 5.25 10.78
C GLY A 101 -10.97 5.59 12.11
N TYR A 102 -11.28 6.88 12.32
CA TYR A 102 -12.04 7.38 13.47
C TYR A 102 -13.55 7.19 13.30
N HIS A 103 -14.11 7.52 12.13
CA HIS A 103 -15.56 7.39 11.88
C HIS A 103 -16.03 5.94 11.71
N TYR A 104 -15.26 5.12 11.00
CA TYR A 104 -15.62 3.73 10.74
C TYR A 104 -15.07 2.85 11.84
N VAL A 105 -15.86 2.70 12.91
CA VAL A 105 -15.49 1.98 14.13
C VAL A 105 -15.15 0.52 13.82
N ARG A 106 -13.93 0.11 14.17
CA ARG A 106 -13.47 -1.27 14.08
C ARG A 106 -13.39 -1.88 15.48
N THR A 107 -14.38 -2.69 15.84
CA THR A 107 -14.61 -3.19 17.21
C THR A 107 -13.41 -3.95 17.80
N GLY A 108 -12.65 -4.65 16.96
CA GLY A 108 -11.49 -5.45 17.37
C GLY A 108 -10.12 -4.85 17.03
N THR A 109 -10.07 -3.65 16.42
CA THR A 109 -8.79 -3.04 15.99
C THR A 109 -8.66 -1.58 16.46
N PRO A 110 -8.39 -1.35 17.75
CA PRO A 110 -8.22 0.00 18.30
C PRO A 110 -6.94 0.68 17.78
N GLU A 111 -6.89 2.02 17.84
CA GLU A 111 -5.81 2.84 17.25
C GLU A 111 -4.40 2.42 17.71
N TYR A 112 -4.22 2.10 18.99
CA TYR A 112 -2.90 1.88 19.56
C TYR A 112 -2.18 0.64 19.00
N ILE A 113 -2.89 -0.28 18.35
CA ILE A 113 -2.28 -1.46 17.70
C ILE A 113 -1.64 -1.11 16.36
N ARG A 114 -1.94 0.07 15.81
CA ARG A 114 -1.43 0.50 14.50
C ARG A 114 0.07 0.77 14.60
N MET A 115 0.83 -0.01 13.84
CA MET A 115 2.27 0.19 13.68
C MET A 115 2.53 1.19 12.54
N VAL A 116 2.44 2.47 12.87
CA VAL A 116 2.82 3.58 11.99
C VAL A 116 3.94 4.39 12.60
N GLU A 117 4.54 5.23 11.77
CA GLU A 117 5.55 6.19 12.20
C GLU A 117 4.96 7.12 13.28
N LYS A 118 5.68 7.25 14.40
CA LYS A 118 5.32 8.08 15.56
C LYS A 118 6.47 9.02 15.97
N GLY A 119 7.42 9.27 15.06
CA GLY A 119 8.65 9.97 15.33
C GLY A 119 9.65 9.15 16.15
N THR A 120 10.94 9.38 15.89
CA THR A 120 12.02 8.96 16.81
C THR A 120 13.01 10.10 16.96
N LEU A 121 13.75 10.13 18.07
CA LEU A 121 14.80 11.15 18.31
C LEU A 121 15.98 11.06 17.32
N ARG A 122 15.97 10.06 16.42
CA ARG A 122 17.02 9.83 15.41
C ARG A 122 16.52 10.12 13.99
N THR A 123 15.25 10.49 13.82
CA THR A 123 14.65 10.75 12.51
C THR A 123 14.74 12.23 12.19
N PHE A 124 15.17 12.56 10.97
CA PHE A 124 15.19 13.92 10.45
C PHE A 124 14.08 14.10 9.40
N GLY A 125 12.89 14.52 9.82
CA GLY A 125 11.86 15.06 8.94
C GLY A 125 11.27 14.10 7.91
N LYS A 126 11.06 14.60 6.68
CA LYS A 126 10.20 14.02 5.63
C LYS A 126 10.84 12.91 4.79
N ASP A 127 12.14 12.66 4.93
CA ASP A 127 12.89 11.68 4.12
C ASP A 127 12.63 10.22 4.56
N VAL A 128 11.59 9.98 5.35
CA VAL A 128 11.16 8.65 5.77
C VAL A 128 10.63 7.82 4.59
N ALA A 129 10.04 8.49 3.61
CA ALA A 129 9.74 7.93 2.29
C ALA A 129 10.53 8.73 1.24
N PRO A 130 11.72 8.25 0.82
CA PRO A 130 12.59 8.95 -0.12
C PRO A 130 12.08 8.92 -1.57
#